data_AF-A0A2D7HHE2-F1
#
_entry.id   AF-A0A2D7HHE2-F1
#
_cell.length_a   1.000
_cell.length_b   1.000
_cell.length_c   1.000
_cell.angle_alpha   90.00
_cell.angle_beta   90.00
_cell.angle_gamma   90.00
#
_symmetry.space_group_name_H-M   'P 1'
#
loop_
_entity.id
_entity.type
_entity.pdbx_description
1 polymer ?
#
loop_
_entity_poly.entity_id
_entity_poly.type
_entity_poly.pdbx_seq_one_letter_code
_entity_poly.pdbx_strand_id
1 'polypeptide(L)'
;MQLVIAGLPVLLVGVFLRHWRLALIACVVIAMHLSWFSNAFPAVSNGESFRHLVTVTSVNVVSENVQHDRVIADLIEANPDVIAVLELTPMLDQKLRQDLPADSHVMSRAENSGDFGVGVYSKYSLADAEYADAEYLESVEAIDSIAVTVVVEQVRGNEEKFRLFVTHPLPPMNGDLFEKRNRHLEDVADRIHSFCEQASAIPVVLLGDLNLTPWSPWFLEF
;
A
#
# COMPACT_ATOMS: atom_id res chain seq x y z
N MET A 1 15.70 -11.47 6.09
CA MET A 1 16.74 -10.71 5.34
C MET A 1 18.04 -10.51 6.10
N GLN A 2 18.03 -9.90 7.29
CA GLN A 2 19.24 -9.65 8.10
C GLN A 2 20.09 -10.89 8.38
N LEU A 3 19.46 -12.03 8.71
CA LEU A 3 20.19 -13.29 8.98
C LEU A 3 20.82 -13.92 7.73
N VAL A 4 20.25 -13.71 6.53
CA VAL A 4 20.86 -14.15 5.27
C VAL A 4 22.03 -13.26 4.90
N ILE A 5 21.87 -11.93 5.04
CA ILE A 5 22.94 -10.95 4.79
C ILE A 5 24.10 -11.14 5.77
N ALA A 6 23.83 -11.38 7.05
CA ALA A 6 24.85 -11.65 8.06
C ALA A 6 25.45 -13.07 7.91
N GLY A 7 24.64 -14.04 7.48
CA GLY A 7 25.06 -15.42 7.28
C GLY A 7 26.08 -15.58 6.14
N LEU A 8 25.96 -14.78 5.06
CA LEU A 8 26.86 -14.87 3.91
C LEU A 8 28.33 -14.55 4.25
N PRO A 9 28.68 -13.44 4.93
CA PRO A 9 30.03 -13.19 5.42
C PRO A 9 30.54 -14.28 6.37
N VAL A 10 29.70 -14.78 7.29
CA VAL A 10 30.08 -15.84 8.24
C VAL A 10 30.39 -17.14 7.50
N LEU A 11 29.61 -17.47 6.46
CA LEU A 11 29.86 -18.61 5.58
C LEU A 11 31.20 -18.44 4.86
N LEU A 12 31.45 -17.27 4.24
CA LEU A 12 32.68 -16.99 3.49
C LEU A 12 33.92 -17.05 4.39
N VAL A 13 33.87 -16.43 5.57
CA VAL A 13 34.95 -16.48 6.56
C VAL A 13 35.16 -17.90 7.08
N GLY A 14 34.08 -18.63 7.36
CA GLY A 14 34.12 -20.03 7.79
C GLY A 14 34.79 -20.94 6.77
N VAL A 15 34.50 -20.76 5.48
CA VAL A 15 35.15 -21.49 4.38
C VAL A 15 36.62 -21.07 4.24
N PHE A 16 36.91 -19.76 4.23
CA PHE A 16 38.26 -19.22 4.05
C PHE A 16 39.22 -19.65 5.17
N LEU A 17 38.75 -19.59 6.42
CA LEU A 17 39.52 -20.00 7.60
C LEU A 17 39.41 -21.52 7.90
N ARG A 18 38.72 -22.29 7.05
CA ARG A 18 38.48 -23.74 7.20
C ARG A 18 37.76 -24.13 8.51
N HIS A 19 36.97 -23.21 9.08
CA HIS A 19 36.07 -23.50 10.19
C HIS A 19 34.76 -24.11 9.70
N TRP A 20 34.81 -25.38 9.29
CA TRP A 20 33.68 -26.10 8.68
C TRP A 20 32.41 -26.14 9.54
N ARG A 21 32.54 -26.12 10.86
CA ARG A 21 31.38 -26.04 11.78
C ARG A 21 30.64 -24.71 11.63
N LEU A 22 31.36 -23.59 11.55
CA LEU A 22 30.77 -22.27 11.34
C LEU A 22 30.15 -22.15 9.96
N ALA A 23 30.82 -22.67 8.93
CA ALA A 23 30.29 -22.72 7.58
C ALA A 23 28.99 -23.54 7.50
N LEU A 24 28.94 -24.69 8.18
CA LEU A 24 27.73 -25.53 8.24
C LEU A 24 26.57 -24.81 8.94
N ILE A 25 26.82 -24.19 10.10
CA ILE A 25 25.78 -23.44 10.84
C ILE A 25 25.24 -22.30 9.97
N ALA A 26 26.13 -21.50 9.36
CA ALA A 26 25.73 -20.41 8.48
C ALA A 26 24.93 -20.92 7.26
N CYS A 27 25.34 -22.03 6.66
CA CYS A 27 24.62 -22.67 5.55
C CYS A 27 23.20 -23.09 5.94
N VAL A 28 23.03 -23.74 7.10
CA VAL A 28 21.71 -24.14 7.61
C VAL A 28 20.82 -22.91 7.86
N VAL A 29 21.37 -21.86 8.49
CA VAL A 29 20.62 -20.62 8.75
C VAL A 29 20.17 -19.96 7.45
N ILE A 30 21.05 -19.87 6.44
CA ILE A 30 20.70 -19.32 5.12
C ILE A 30 19.62 -20.17 4.46
N ALA A 31 19.80 -21.50 4.43
CA ALA A 31 18.85 -22.42 3.80
C ALA A 31 17.45 -22.32 4.41
N MET A 32 17.34 -22.20 5.74
CA MET A 32 16.06 -22.03 6.44
C MET A 32 15.32 -20.75 6.05
N HIS A 33 16.05 -19.68 5.70
CA HIS A 33 15.45 -18.38 5.36
C HIS A 33 15.27 -18.18 3.85
N LEU A 34 15.84 -19.05 3.01
CA LEU A 34 15.84 -18.87 1.56
C LEU A 34 14.42 -18.98 0.97
N SER A 35 13.57 -19.81 1.55
CA SER A 35 12.16 -19.94 1.15
C SER A 35 11.38 -18.64 1.32
N TRP A 36 11.71 -17.81 2.31
CA TRP A 36 11.04 -16.52 2.50
C TRP A 36 11.38 -15.48 1.42
N PHE A 37 12.41 -15.73 0.60
CA PHE A 37 12.77 -14.87 -0.52
C PHE A 37 12.10 -15.27 -1.84
N SER A 38 11.44 -16.42 -1.93
CA SER A 38 10.76 -16.83 -3.17
C SER A 38 9.70 -15.82 -3.61
N ASN A 39 9.15 -15.07 -2.67
CA ASN A 39 8.07 -14.10 -2.88
C ASN A 39 8.56 -12.64 -2.90
N ALA A 40 9.87 -12.42 -2.69
CA ALA A 40 10.45 -11.09 -2.70
C ALA A 40 10.36 -10.42 -4.09
N PHE A 41 10.20 -11.23 -5.13
CA PHE A 41 10.06 -10.81 -6.52
C PHE A 41 8.83 -11.50 -7.10
N PRO A 42 7.62 -10.93 -6.93
CA PRO A 42 6.44 -11.47 -7.59
C PRO A 42 6.70 -11.51 -9.10
N ALA A 43 6.26 -12.58 -9.75
CA ALA A 43 6.36 -12.69 -11.20
C ALA A 43 5.55 -11.55 -11.83
N VAL A 44 6.22 -10.65 -12.55
CA VAL A 44 5.52 -9.68 -13.39
C VAL A 44 4.89 -10.49 -14.52
N SER A 45 3.57 -10.53 -14.58
CA SER A 45 2.89 -11.12 -15.71
C SER A 45 3.19 -10.28 -16.95
N ASN A 46 3.85 -10.87 -17.94
CA ASN A 46 3.93 -10.30 -19.28
C ASN A 46 2.56 -10.52 -19.96
N GLY A 47 1.54 -9.81 -19.49
CA GLY A 47 0.16 -9.97 -19.91
C GLY A 47 -0.34 -8.83 -20.80
N GLU A 48 -0.53 -9.17 -22.08
CA GLU A 48 -1.45 -8.65 -23.12
C GLU A 48 -1.74 -7.14 -23.29
N SER A 49 -2.20 -6.80 -24.49
CA SER A 49 -2.66 -5.46 -24.91
C SER A 49 -3.71 -4.90 -23.95
N PHE A 50 -3.33 -3.92 -23.12
CA PHE A 50 -4.25 -3.19 -22.26
C PHE A 50 -5.33 -2.48 -23.09
N ARG A 51 -6.60 -2.65 -22.74
CA ARG A 51 -7.72 -1.91 -23.36
C ARG A 51 -7.75 -0.45 -22.91
N HIS A 52 -7.44 -0.22 -21.63
CA HIS A 52 -7.34 1.08 -21.00
C HIS A 52 -6.34 0.98 -19.84
N LEU A 53 -5.45 1.96 -19.71
CA LEU A 53 -4.42 1.99 -18.67
C LEU A 53 -4.82 3.04 -17.64
N VAL A 54 -5.00 2.62 -16.38
CA VAL A 54 -5.18 3.52 -15.24
C VAL A 54 -3.91 3.49 -14.40
N THR A 55 -3.38 4.67 -14.09
CA THR A 55 -2.21 4.83 -13.24
C THR A 55 -2.64 5.25 -11.83
N VAL A 56 -2.20 4.49 -10.83
CA VAL A 56 -2.48 4.76 -9.41
C VAL A 56 -1.14 4.95 -8.69
N THR A 57 -0.99 6.05 -7.96
CA THR A 57 0.21 6.34 -7.15
C THR A 57 -0.14 6.30 -5.68
N SER A 58 0.69 5.64 -4.88
CA SER A 58 0.68 5.71 -3.42
C SER A 58 1.88 6.49 -2.94
N VAL A 59 1.70 7.45 -2.02
CA VAL A 59 2.80 8.16 -1.39
C VAL A 59 2.56 8.31 0.11
N ASN A 60 3.48 7.77 0.91
CA ASN A 60 3.63 8.17 2.31
C ASN A 60 4.51 9.44 2.33
N VAL A 61 3.95 10.57 2.79
CA VAL A 61 4.62 11.87 2.71
C VAL A 61 5.48 12.22 3.91
N VAL A 62 5.44 11.40 4.97
CA VAL A 62 5.94 11.71 6.31
C VAL A 62 5.26 12.97 6.88
N SER A 63 4.43 12.84 7.91
CA SER A 63 3.61 13.97 8.41
C SER A 63 4.42 15.22 8.80
N GLU A 64 5.66 15.03 9.27
CA GLU A 64 6.59 16.09 9.66
C GLU A 64 7.25 16.82 8.46
N ASN A 65 7.08 16.31 7.24
CA ASN A 65 7.71 16.85 6.04
C ASN A 65 7.11 18.22 5.67
N VAL A 66 7.91 19.27 5.77
CA VAL A 66 7.49 20.63 5.41
C VAL A 66 7.66 20.98 3.93
N GLN A 67 8.27 20.11 3.11
CA GLN A 67 8.55 20.36 1.69
C GLN A 67 7.35 20.03 0.80
N HIS A 68 6.16 20.53 1.15
CA HIS A 68 4.90 20.22 0.46
C HIS A 68 4.95 20.54 -1.04
N ASP A 69 5.54 21.67 -1.42
CA ASP A 69 5.60 22.10 -2.82
C ASP A 69 6.40 21.12 -3.70
N ARG A 70 7.39 20.40 -3.12
CA ARG A 70 8.12 19.36 -3.83
C ARG A 70 7.29 18.10 -4.02
N VAL A 71 6.58 17.67 -2.98
CA VAL A 71 5.64 16.53 -3.08
C VAL A 71 4.60 16.79 -4.17
N ILE A 72 4.03 18.00 -4.19
CA ILE A 72 3.03 18.39 -5.19
C ILE A 72 3.65 18.44 -6.59
N ALA A 73 4.87 19.00 -6.73
CA ALA A 73 5.57 19.02 -8.01
C ALA A 73 5.84 17.61 -8.55
N ASP A 74 6.31 16.69 -7.71
CA ASP A 74 6.56 15.29 -8.09
C ASP A 74 5.26 14.59 -8.53
N LEU A 75 4.15 14.84 -7.83
CA LEU A 75 2.83 14.28 -8.19
C LEU A 75 2.29 14.85 -9.51
N ILE A 76 2.47 16.16 -9.75
CA ILE A 76 2.07 16.80 -11.01
C ILE A 76 2.94 16.28 -12.17
N GLU A 77 4.26 16.15 -11.97
CA GLU A 77 5.18 15.64 -12.97
C GLU A 77 4.86 14.18 -13.34
N ALA A 78 4.60 13.34 -12.34
CA ALA A 78 4.19 11.95 -12.55
C ALA A 78 2.81 11.83 -13.24
N ASN A 79 1.93 12.82 -13.06
CA ASN A 79 0.60 12.93 -13.65
C ASN A 79 -0.24 11.62 -13.56
N PRO A 80 -0.33 10.95 -12.40
CA PRO A 80 -1.14 9.73 -12.26
C PRO A 80 -2.63 10.05 -12.39
N ASP A 81 -3.45 9.03 -12.63
CA ASP A 81 -4.91 9.20 -12.73
C ASP A 81 -5.57 9.22 -11.35
N VAL A 82 -5.02 8.46 -10.41
CA VAL A 82 -5.44 8.43 -9.00
C VAL A 82 -4.21 8.52 -8.09
N ILE A 83 -4.30 9.36 -7.06
CA ILE A 83 -3.27 9.61 -6.05
C ILE A 83 -3.83 9.21 -4.70
N ALA A 84 -3.15 8.31 -4.00
CA ALA A 84 -3.35 8.03 -2.59
C ALA A 84 -2.22 8.64 -1.78
N VAL A 85 -2.56 9.47 -0.81
CA VAL A 85 -1.62 10.13 0.10
C VAL A 85 -1.83 9.59 1.51
N LEU A 86 -0.74 9.14 2.14
CA LEU A 86 -0.68 8.63 3.51
C LEU A 86 0.13 9.59 4.37
N GLU A 87 -0.14 9.60 5.67
CA GLU A 87 0.36 10.61 6.62
C GLU A 87 -0.03 12.04 6.21
N LEU A 88 -1.22 12.16 5.60
CA LEU A 88 -1.75 13.40 5.06
C LEU A 88 -2.06 14.40 6.18
N THR A 89 -1.38 15.55 6.16
CA THR A 89 -1.68 16.64 7.09
C THR A 89 -2.77 17.57 6.53
N PRO A 90 -3.53 18.30 7.39
CA PRO A 90 -4.51 19.27 6.92
C PRO A 90 -3.91 20.36 6.01
N MET A 91 -2.67 20.77 6.29
CA MET A 91 -1.95 21.76 5.49
C MET A 91 -1.60 21.21 4.10
N LEU A 92 -1.17 19.94 4.00
CA LEU A 92 -0.89 19.33 2.70
C LEU A 92 -2.18 19.08 1.90
N ASP A 93 -3.26 18.61 2.56
CA ASP A 93 -4.56 18.42 1.91
C ASP A 93 -5.08 19.73 1.29
N GLN A 94 -4.99 20.82 2.03
CA GLN A 94 -5.39 22.14 1.52
C GLN A 94 -4.58 22.54 0.29
N LYS A 95 -3.26 22.33 0.28
CA LYS A 95 -2.41 22.68 -0.87
C LYS A 95 -2.68 21.76 -2.07
N LEU A 96 -2.84 20.46 -1.85
CA LEU A 96 -3.22 19.52 -2.91
C LEU A 96 -4.53 19.93 -3.59
N ARG A 97 -5.56 20.32 -2.81
CA ARG A 97 -6.83 20.82 -3.35
C ARG A 97 -6.71 22.13 -4.13
N GLN A 98 -5.68 22.94 -3.85
CA GLN A 98 -5.43 24.20 -4.54
C GLN A 98 -4.62 24.02 -5.83
N ASP A 99 -3.63 23.14 -5.80
CA ASP A 99 -2.61 23.03 -6.85
C ASP A 99 -2.89 21.89 -7.84
N LEU A 100 -3.70 20.89 -7.47
CA LEU A 100 -4.19 19.88 -8.41
C LEU A 100 -5.28 20.47 -9.34
N PRO A 101 -5.53 19.86 -10.52
CA PRO A 101 -6.57 20.30 -11.43
C PRO A 101 -7.93 20.46 -10.74
N ALA A 102 -8.66 21.54 -11.06
CA ALA A 102 -9.90 21.92 -10.37
C ALA A 102 -11.05 20.89 -10.50
N ASP A 103 -10.97 20.00 -11.48
CA ASP A 103 -11.88 18.88 -11.72
C ASP A 103 -11.47 17.60 -10.96
N SER A 104 -10.45 17.66 -10.10
CA SER A 104 -10.06 16.53 -9.27
C SER A 104 -11.12 16.19 -8.22
N HIS A 105 -11.53 14.93 -8.19
CA HIS A 105 -12.39 14.38 -7.16
C HIS A 105 -11.57 14.00 -5.93
N VAL A 106 -12.06 14.31 -4.72
CA VAL A 106 -11.29 14.14 -3.48
C VAL A 106 -12.11 13.47 -2.38
N MET A 107 -11.52 12.49 -1.73
CA MET A 107 -11.98 11.88 -0.48
C MET A 107 -10.81 11.86 0.51
N SER A 108 -10.92 12.52 1.66
CA SER A 108 -9.79 12.65 2.59
C SER A 108 -10.21 12.76 4.07
N ARG A 109 -9.38 12.21 4.95
CA ARG A 109 -9.40 12.33 6.41
C ARG A 109 -8.04 12.87 6.87
N ALA A 110 -7.79 14.15 6.64
CA ALA A 110 -6.51 14.77 7.02
C ALA A 110 -6.45 15.15 8.51
N GLU A 111 -7.58 15.15 9.22
CA GLU A 111 -7.68 15.58 10.63
C GLU A 111 -7.32 14.49 11.64
N ASN A 112 -6.98 13.27 11.20
CA ASN A 112 -6.63 12.19 12.11
C ASN A 112 -5.36 12.54 12.91
N SER A 113 -5.49 12.58 14.23
CA SER A 113 -4.39 12.86 15.13
C SER A 113 -3.47 11.63 15.25
N GLY A 114 -2.28 11.69 14.65
CA GLY A 114 -1.19 10.73 14.91
C GLY A 114 -0.55 10.11 13.67
N ASP A 115 -0.24 10.89 12.64
CA ASP A 115 0.44 10.44 11.41
C ASP A 115 -0.38 9.48 10.53
N PHE A 116 -1.70 9.32 10.78
CA PHE A 116 -2.56 8.41 10.00
C PHE A 116 -3.56 9.11 9.08
N GLY A 117 -3.36 10.39 8.78
CA GLY A 117 -4.17 11.07 7.79
C GLY A 117 -4.08 10.38 6.42
N VAL A 118 -5.20 10.27 5.72
CA VAL A 118 -5.28 9.58 4.43
C VAL A 118 -6.14 10.35 3.44
N GLY A 119 -5.76 10.36 2.16
CA GLY A 119 -6.56 10.99 1.11
C GLY A 119 -6.41 10.31 -0.25
N VAL A 120 -7.48 10.37 -1.03
CA VAL A 120 -7.56 9.94 -2.42
C VAL A 120 -7.96 11.15 -3.27
N TYR A 121 -7.14 11.44 -4.28
CA TYR A 121 -7.36 12.50 -5.28
C TYR A 121 -7.38 11.83 -6.65
N SER A 122 -8.38 12.12 -7.47
CA SER A 122 -8.64 11.36 -8.69
C SER A 122 -9.10 12.27 -9.82
N LYS A 123 -8.59 12.03 -11.04
CA LYS A 123 -9.14 12.64 -12.27
C LYS A 123 -10.53 12.08 -12.63
N TYR A 124 -10.83 10.89 -12.11
CA TYR A 124 -12.08 10.18 -12.32
C TYR A 124 -13.03 10.38 -11.15
N SER A 125 -14.33 10.29 -11.41
CA SER A 125 -15.35 10.38 -10.38
C SER A 125 -15.17 9.30 -9.32
N LEU A 126 -15.26 9.70 -8.05
CA LEU A 126 -15.32 8.81 -6.91
C LEU A 126 -16.80 8.61 -6.61
N ALA A 127 -17.33 7.40 -6.86
CA ALA A 127 -18.77 7.13 -6.71
C ALA A 127 -19.24 7.46 -5.28
N ASP A 128 -20.38 8.16 -5.20
CA ASP A 128 -20.84 9.02 -4.12
C ASP A 128 -20.47 8.59 -2.69
N ALA A 129 -19.81 9.51 -1.97
CA ALA A 129 -19.63 9.49 -0.52
C ALA A 129 -20.93 9.66 0.30
N GLU A 130 -22.08 9.83 -0.38
CA GLU A 130 -23.43 9.87 0.20
C GLU A 130 -24.16 8.51 0.17
N TYR A 131 -23.68 7.54 -0.62
CA TYR A 131 -24.20 6.17 -0.66
C TYR A 131 -23.14 5.19 -0.14
N ALA A 132 -23.55 3.98 0.22
CA ALA A 132 -22.77 2.93 0.91
C ALA A 132 -21.50 2.43 0.17
N ASP A 133 -21.03 3.15 -0.86
CA ASP A 133 -19.88 2.82 -1.69
C ASP A 133 -18.64 3.65 -1.36
N ALA A 134 -18.70 4.74 -0.59
CA ALA A 134 -17.48 5.34 -0.04
C ALA A 134 -17.48 5.19 1.47
N GLU A 135 -16.60 4.33 1.97
CA GLU A 135 -16.52 4.01 3.39
C GLU A 135 -15.17 4.45 3.95
N TYR A 136 -15.22 5.24 5.02
CA TYR A 136 -14.10 5.31 5.94
C TYR A 136 -14.11 4.02 6.75
N LEU A 137 -13.10 3.20 6.51
CA LEU A 137 -12.91 1.98 7.27
C LEU A 137 -12.22 2.36 8.56
N GLU A 138 -13.01 2.60 9.60
CA GLU A 138 -12.50 2.61 10.96
C GLU A 138 -12.10 1.17 11.30
N SER A 139 -10.80 0.93 11.41
CA SER A 139 -10.24 -0.32 11.89
C SER A 139 -10.39 -0.43 13.42
N VAL A 140 -10.16 -1.63 13.95
CA VAL A 140 -10.19 -1.92 15.40
C VAL A 140 -9.28 -0.99 16.23
N GLU A 141 -8.30 -0.32 15.60
CA GLU A 141 -7.32 0.55 16.25
C GLU A 141 -7.48 2.04 15.88
N ALA A 142 -8.64 2.46 15.35
CA ALA A 142 -8.95 3.85 14.98
C ALA A 142 -8.01 4.48 13.92
N ILE A 143 -7.38 3.63 13.11
CA ILE A 143 -6.58 4.04 11.95
C ILE A 143 -7.54 4.15 10.77
N ASP A 144 -7.63 5.36 10.20
CA ASP A 144 -8.47 5.62 9.05
C ASP A 144 -7.91 4.90 7.80
N SER A 145 -8.78 4.19 7.11
CA SER A 145 -8.52 3.68 5.76
C SER A 145 -9.67 4.09 4.84
N ILE A 146 -9.40 4.20 3.54
CA ILE A 146 -10.39 4.60 2.55
C ILE A 146 -10.75 3.39 1.69
N ALA A 147 -12.04 3.11 1.57
CA ALA A 147 -12.58 2.25 0.53
C ALA A 147 -13.50 3.08 -0.37
N VAL A 148 -13.18 3.19 -1.65
CA VAL A 148 -13.93 4.03 -2.61
C VAL A 148 -13.99 3.39 -3.98
N THR A 149 -15.11 3.55 -4.68
CA THR A 149 -15.24 3.10 -6.07
C THR A 149 -14.82 4.22 -7.02
N VAL A 150 -13.84 3.96 -7.89
CA VAL A 150 -13.39 4.89 -8.94
C VAL A 150 -14.10 4.56 -10.24
N VAL A 151 -14.74 5.56 -10.86
CA VAL A 151 -15.53 5.42 -12.09
C VAL A 151 -14.77 6.01 -13.28
N VAL A 152 -14.25 5.14 -14.14
CA VAL A 152 -13.46 5.46 -15.30
C VAL A 152 -14.37 5.54 -16.53
N GLU A 153 -14.71 6.76 -16.94
CA GLU A 153 -15.53 7.00 -18.13
C GLU A 153 -14.72 6.77 -19.42
N GLN A 154 -15.23 5.93 -20.33
CA GLN A 154 -14.59 5.70 -21.63
C GLN A 154 -15.17 6.60 -22.73
N VAL A 155 -14.34 6.89 -23.74
CA VAL A 155 -14.66 7.68 -24.95
C VAL A 155 -15.83 7.09 -25.78
N ARG A 156 -16.33 5.90 -25.45
CA ARG A 156 -17.46 5.22 -26.13
C ARG A 156 -18.69 5.00 -25.25
N GLY A 157 -18.77 5.63 -24.07
CA GLY A 157 -19.95 5.60 -23.21
C GLY A 157 -20.12 4.34 -22.36
N ASN A 158 -19.12 3.47 -22.27
CA ASN A 158 -19.09 2.40 -21.27
C ASN A 158 -18.32 2.90 -20.04
N GLU A 159 -18.94 2.85 -18.87
CA GLU A 159 -18.25 3.10 -17.60
C GLU A 159 -17.53 1.83 -17.15
N GLU A 160 -16.22 1.93 -16.94
CA GLU A 160 -15.46 0.93 -16.19
C GLU A 160 -15.29 1.41 -14.75
N LYS A 161 -15.22 0.48 -13.80
CA LYS A 161 -15.11 0.82 -12.38
C LYS A 161 -14.12 -0.11 -11.71
N PHE A 162 -13.42 0.38 -10.69
CA PHE A 162 -12.67 -0.47 -9.77
C PHE A 162 -12.86 0.03 -8.34
N ARG A 163 -12.76 -0.88 -7.38
CA ARG A 163 -12.80 -0.59 -5.95
C ARG A 163 -11.37 -0.35 -5.47
N LEU A 164 -11.16 0.79 -4.84
CA LEU A 164 -9.88 1.19 -4.29
C LEU A 164 -9.90 1.09 -2.77
N PHE A 165 -8.96 0.34 -2.20
CA PHE A 165 -8.66 0.32 -0.78
C PHE A 165 -7.30 0.98 -0.54
N VAL A 166 -7.27 2.00 0.31
CA VAL A 166 -6.07 2.71 0.72
C VAL A 166 -5.90 2.59 2.22
N THR A 167 -4.77 2.06 2.67
CA THR A 167 -4.53 1.80 4.09
C THR A 167 -3.08 2.04 4.52
N HIS A 168 -2.89 2.37 5.80
CA HIS A 168 -1.59 2.57 6.42
C HIS A 168 -1.62 2.04 7.86
N PRO A 169 -1.49 0.72 8.09
CA PRO A 169 -1.53 0.14 9.43
C PRO A 169 -0.28 0.52 10.25
N LEU A 170 -0.34 0.29 11.56
CA LEU A 170 0.76 0.60 12.48
C LEU A 170 2.11 -0.01 12.05
N PRO A 171 3.22 0.71 12.23
CA PRO A 171 4.53 0.13 12.01
C PRO A 171 4.83 -0.93 13.08
N PRO A 172 5.35 -2.11 12.71
CA PRO A 172 5.57 -3.24 13.63
C PRO A 172 6.83 -3.04 14.49
N MET A 173 6.88 -1.95 15.26
CA MET A 173 8.06 -1.55 16.05
C MET A 173 8.28 -2.40 17.31
N ASN A 174 7.26 -3.14 17.74
CA ASN A 174 7.32 -4.10 18.84
C ASN A 174 6.24 -5.18 18.63
N GLY A 175 6.20 -6.19 19.52
CA GLY A 175 5.27 -7.31 19.41
C GLY A 175 3.79 -6.90 19.42
N ASP A 176 3.39 -5.95 20.28
CA ASP A 176 2.00 -5.47 20.33
C ASP A 176 1.60 -4.76 19.04
N LEU A 177 2.46 -3.87 18.53
CA LEU A 177 2.23 -3.18 17.26
C LEU A 177 2.24 -4.12 16.05
N PHE A 178 3.07 -5.17 16.09
CA PHE A 178 3.06 -6.21 15.07
C PHE A 178 1.73 -6.95 15.01
N GLU A 179 1.19 -7.38 16.16
CA GLU A 179 -0.12 -8.03 16.23
C GLU A 179 -1.26 -7.10 15.81
N LYS A 180 -1.20 -5.82 16.22
CA LYS A 180 -2.17 -4.79 15.78
C LYS A 180 -2.15 -4.58 14.28
N ARG A 181 -0.96 -4.45 13.69
CA ARG A 181 -0.77 -4.34 12.24
C ARG A 181 -1.39 -5.53 11.53
N ASN A 182 -1.13 -6.75 11.99
CA ASN A 182 -1.66 -7.96 11.36
C ASN A 182 -3.19 -8.03 11.43
N ARG A 183 -3.79 -7.75 12.60
CA ARG A 183 -5.25 -7.68 12.76
C ARG A 183 -5.88 -6.66 11.82
N HIS A 184 -5.25 -5.50 11.63
CA HIS A 184 -5.71 -4.51 10.67
C HIS A 184 -5.69 -5.06 9.22
N LEU A 185 -4.62 -5.77 8.83
CA LEU A 185 -4.54 -6.37 7.49
C LEU A 185 -5.61 -7.46 7.28
N GLU A 186 -5.88 -8.28 8.29
CA GLU A 186 -6.98 -9.26 8.29
C GLU A 186 -8.33 -8.57 8.12
N ASP A 187 -8.60 -7.49 8.88
CA ASP A 187 -9.85 -6.71 8.76
C ASP A 187 -10.03 -6.15 7.33
N VAL A 188 -8.95 -5.68 6.71
CA VAL A 188 -8.99 -5.19 5.32
C VAL A 188 -9.24 -6.33 4.33
N ALA A 189 -8.59 -7.49 4.52
CA ALA A 189 -8.78 -8.67 3.69
C ALA A 189 -10.23 -9.19 3.77
N ASP A 190 -10.81 -9.28 4.97
CA ASP A 190 -12.19 -9.72 5.17
C ASP A 190 -13.20 -8.79 4.48
N ARG A 191 -12.94 -7.47 4.51
CA ARG A 191 -13.76 -6.49 3.79
C ARG A 191 -13.63 -6.63 2.27
N ILE A 192 -12.43 -6.88 1.76
CA ILE A 192 -12.20 -7.14 0.33
C ILE A 192 -12.90 -8.42 -0.09
N HIS A 193 -12.77 -9.51 0.66
CA HIS A 193 -13.45 -10.77 0.39
C HIS A 193 -14.98 -10.59 0.39
N SER A 194 -15.53 -9.94 1.42
CA SER A 194 -16.95 -9.64 1.52
C SER A 194 -17.47 -8.81 0.34
N PHE A 195 -16.65 -7.89 -0.17
CA PHE A 195 -16.97 -7.13 -1.39
C PHE A 195 -16.95 -8.01 -2.64
N CYS A 196 -15.92 -8.84 -2.79
CA CYS A 196 -15.74 -9.74 -3.93
C CYS A 196 -16.82 -10.83 -4.04
N GLU A 197 -17.44 -11.23 -2.93
CA GLU A 197 -18.55 -12.20 -2.93
C GLU A 197 -19.86 -11.64 -3.52
N GLN A 198 -19.95 -10.32 -3.73
CA GLN A 198 -21.13 -9.69 -4.30
C GLN A 198 -21.23 -9.94 -5.81
N ALA A 199 -22.43 -10.22 -6.31
CA ALA A 199 -22.66 -10.59 -7.72
C ALA A 199 -22.27 -9.50 -8.75
N SER A 200 -22.08 -8.27 -8.30
CA SER A 200 -21.66 -7.10 -9.10
C SER A 200 -20.23 -6.64 -8.81
N ALA A 201 -19.39 -7.49 -8.21
CA ALA A 201 -18.02 -7.13 -7.84
C ALA A 201 -17.21 -6.67 -9.08
N ILE A 202 -16.58 -5.51 -8.92
CA ILE A 202 -15.66 -4.89 -9.86
C ILE A 202 -14.22 -5.19 -9.43
N PRO A 203 -13.21 -5.03 -10.31
CA PRO A 203 -11.81 -5.21 -9.93
C PRO A 203 -11.45 -4.43 -8.66
N VAL A 204 -10.65 -5.03 -7.79
CA VAL A 204 -10.20 -4.43 -6.53
C VAL A 204 -8.72 -4.08 -6.62
N VAL A 205 -8.35 -2.90 -6.14
CA VAL A 205 -6.98 -2.44 -5.96
C VAL A 205 -6.79 -2.12 -4.48
N LEU A 206 -5.85 -2.80 -3.82
CA LEU A 206 -5.36 -2.46 -2.49
C LEU A 206 -3.99 -1.80 -2.64
N LEU A 207 -3.79 -0.64 -2.02
CA LEU A 207 -2.49 0.02 -1.96
C LEU A 207 -2.28 0.75 -0.64
N GLY A 208 -1.02 1.05 -0.37
CA GLY A 208 -0.59 1.85 0.76
C GLY A 208 0.79 1.47 1.23
N ASP A 209 1.24 2.11 2.31
CA ASP A 209 2.35 1.61 3.11
C ASP A 209 1.78 0.58 4.08
N LEU A 210 1.84 -0.69 3.71
CA LEU A 210 1.28 -1.78 4.51
C LEU A 210 2.15 -2.11 5.74
N ASN A 211 3.27 -1.40 5.93
CA ASN A 211 4.27 -1.69 6.94
C ASN A 211 4.73 -3.18 6.90
N LEU A 212 4.67 -3.78 5.72
CA LEU A 212 4.85 -5.20 5.45
C LEU A 212 5.87 -5.38 4.33
N THR A 213 6.85 -6.24 4.57
CA THR A 213 7.88 -6.55 3.58
C THR A 213 7.51 -7.80 2.77
N PRO A 214 7.89 -7.90 1.49
CA PRO A 214 7.62 -9.07 0.65
C PRO A 214 8.19 -10.42 1.14
N TRP A 215 9.13 -10.39 2.09
CA TRP A 215 9.72 -11.56 2.73
C TRP A 215 9.22 -11.80 4.15
N SER A 216 8.19 -11.06 4.58
CA SER A 216 7.46 -11.34 5.81
C SER A 216 6.62 -12.62 5.62
N PRO A 217 6.54 -13.53 6.62
CA PRO A 217 5.64 -14.68 6.54
C PRO A 217 4.18 -14.25 6.32
N TRP A 218 3.79 -13.13 6.95
CA TRP A 218 2.46 -12.54 6.80
C TRP A 218 2.14 -12.00 5.41
N PHE A 219 3.14 -11.80 4.54
CA PHE A 219 2.90 -11.30 3.17
C PHE A 219 2.06 -12.26 2.32
N LEU A 220 2.02 -13.55 2.68
CA LEU A 220 1.25 -14.56 1.97
C LEU A 220 -0.07 -14.95 2.65
N GLU A 221 -0.34 -14.41 3.84
CA GLU A 221 -1.40 -14.94 4.72
C GLU A 221 -2.67 -14.09 4.75
N PHE A 222 -2.60 -12.81 4.38
CA PHE A 222 -3.76 -11.90 4.36
C PHE A 222 -4.33 -11.72 2.95
#